data_AF-A0A923KX30-F1
#
_entry.id   AF-A0A923KX30-F1
#
_cell.length_a   1.000
_cell.length_b   1.000
_cell.length_c   1.000
_cell.angle_alpha   90.00
_cell.angle_beta   90.00
_cell.angle_gamma   90.00
#
_symmetry.space_group_name_H-M   'P 1'
#
loop_
_entity.id
_entity.type
_entity.pdbx_description
1 polymer ?
#
loop_
_entity_poly.entity_id
_entity_poly.type
_entity_poly.pdbx_seq_one_letter_code
_entity_poly.pdbx_strand_id
1 'polypeptide(L)'
;MAEQKRIRRTPEQIAADLDVRIAEQEEHIKALEVKRTAACQEYDAKIAVIQKRIAGLRGKKKSLLSPKKKKPHKSKAEQIKELVRSAQKSGMKLEEIADKLGMELSA
;
A
#
# COMPACT_ATOMS: atom_id res chain seq x y z
N MET A 1 71.52 -21.27 44.83
CA MET A 1 70.23 -21.65 44.20
C MET A 1 70.14 -20.90 42.88
N ALA A 2 70.30 -21.61 41.75
CA ALA A 2 70.37 -20.97 40.44
C ALA A 2 69.01 -20.32 40.09
N GLU A 3 69.05 -19.04 39.75
CA GLU A 3 67.89 -18.22 39.43
C GLU A 3 67.31 -18.65 38.07
N GLN A 4 66.09 -19.19 38.08
CA GLN A 4 65.44 -19.72 36.88
C GLN A 4 64.91 -18.54 36.04
N LYS A 5 65.66 -18.13 35.02
CA LYS A 5 65.25 -17.06 34.10
C LYS A 5 63.94 -17.43 33.40
N ARG A 6 62.93 -16.58 33.51
CA ARG A 6 61.64 -16.72 32.81
C ARG A 6 61.86 -16.89 31.30
N ILE A 7 61.26 -17.94 30.74
CA ILE A 7 61.28 -18.20 29.30
C ILE A 7 60.43 -17.13 28.61
N ARG A 8 61.00 -16.41 27.63
CA ARG A 8 60.26 -15.47 26.78
C ARG A 8 59.48 -16.26 25.72
N ARG A 9 58.27 -15.81 25.38
CA ARG A 9 57.47 -16.41 24.28
C ARG A 9 58.23 -16.30 22.96
N THR A 10 58.12 -17.32 22.12
CA THR A 10 58.65 -17.27 20.75
C THR A 10 57.78 -16.34 19.87
N PRO A 11 58.33 -15.78 18.79
CA PRO A 11 57.54 -14.99 17.85
C PRO A 11 56.33 -15.76 17.29
N GLU A 12 56.47 -17.06 17.05
CA GLU A 12 55.40 -17.93 16.57
C GLU A 12 54.26 -18.08 17.58
N GLN A 13 54.58 -18.22 18.87
CA GLN A 13 53.58 -18.25 19.94
C GLN A 13 52.82 -16.92 20.04
N ILE A 14 53.52 -15.80 19.85
CA ILE A 14 52.88 -14.47 19.83
C ILE A 14 51.97 -14.33 18.61
N ALA A 15 52.39 -14.80 17.43
CA ALA A 15 51.56 -14.77 16.23
C ALA A 15 50.28 -15.60 16.40
N ALA A 16 50.39 -16.82 16.92
CA ALA A 16 49.23 -17.67 17.19
C ALA A 16 48.26 -17.05 18.22
N ASP A 17 48.79 -16.43 19.29
CA ASP A 17 47.98 -15.70 20.27
C ASP A 17 47.23 -14.51 19.63
N LEU A 18 47.86 -13.84 18.65
CA LEU A 18 47.23 -12.74 17.91
C LEU A 18 46.16 -13.24 16.94
N ASP A 19 46.41 -14.35 16.24
CA ASP A 19 45.45 -14.96 15.33
C ASP A 19 44.16 -15.36 16.07
N VAL A 20 44.28 -15.91 17.28
CA VAL A 20 43.11 -16.21 18.14
C VAL A 20 42.31 -14.94 18.45
N ARG A 21 42.99 -13.83 18.81
CA ARG A 21 42.33 -12.55 19.11
C ARG A 21 41.68 -11.93 17.88
N ILE A 22 42.30 -12.07 16.70
CA ILE A 22 41.74 -11.62 15.43
C ILE A 22 40.46 -12.41 15.15
N ALA A 23 40.48 -13.74 15.30
CA ALA A 23 39.31 -14.58 15.09
C ALA A 23 38.15 -14.20 16.02
N GLU A 24 38.42 -13.97 17.31
CA GLU A 24 37.42 -13.47 18.27
C GLU A 24 36.80 -12.14 17.81
N GLN A 25 37.62 -11.19 17.34
CA GLN A 25 37.13 -9.90 16.83
C GLN A 25 36.29 -10.05 15.56
N GLU A 26 36.67 -10.94 14.65
CA GLU A 26 35.88 -11.23 13.44
C GLU A 26 34.51 -11.83 13.78
N GLU A 27 34.44 -12.71 14.78
CA GLU A 27 33.16 -13.24 15.27
C GLU A 27 32.27 -12.14 15.87
N HIS A 28 32.85 -11.23 16.65
CA HIS A 28 32.13 -10.07 17.16
C HIS A 28 31.59 -9.16 16.04
N ILE A 29 32.37 -8.93 14.98
CA ILE A 29 31.93 -8.17 13.80
C ILE A 29 30.73 -8.87 13.15
N LYS A 30 30.83 -10.18 12.86
CA LYS A 30 29.74 -10.96 12.25
C LYS A 30 28.46 -10.90 13.09
N ALA A 31 28.56 -11.03 14.40
CA ALA A 31 27.41 -10.94 15.31
C ALA A 31 26.76 -9.55 15.28
N LEU A 32 27.55 -8.48 15.17
CA LEU A 32 27.04 -7.11 15.03
C LEU A 32 26.38 -6.88 13.67
N GLU A 33 26.93 -7.44 12.59
CA GLU A 33 26.33 -7.35 11.24
C GLU A 33 24.96 -8.04 11.18
N VAL A 34 24.82 -9.21 11.82
CA VAL A 34 23.52 -9.90 11.92
C VAL A 34 22.50 -9.03 12.69
N LYS A 35 22.90 -8.42 13.81
CA LYS A 35 22.01 -7.51 14.56
C LYS A 35 21.64 -6.27 13.74
N ARG A 36 22.62 -5.69 13.04
CA ARG A 36 22.41 -4.52 12.17
C ARG A 36 21.42 -4.84 11.05
N THR A 37 21.60 -5.96 10.36
CA THR A 37 20.72 -6.36 9.25
C THR A 37 19.30 -6.63 9.73
N ALA A 38 19.11 -7.31 10.87
CA ALA A 38 17.80 -7.49 11.49
C ALA A 38 17.14 -6.14 11.85
N ALA A 39 17.88 -5.22 12.48
CA ALA A 39 17.35 -3.89 12.80
C ALA A 39 16.97 -3.10 11.54
N CYS A 40 17.82 -3.12 10.49
CA CYS A 40 17.50 -2.49 9.21
C CYS A 40 16.19 -3.03 8.62
N GLN A 41 15.98 -4.34 8.62
CA GLN A 41 14.73 -4.95 8.13
C GLN A 41 13.50 -4.48 8.92
N GLU A 42 13.61 -4.35 10.24
CA GLU A 42 12.52 -3.80 11.06
C GLU A 42 12.19 -2.34 10.72
N TYR A 43 13.22 -1.51 10.47
CA TYR A 43 13.01 -0.12 10.05
C TYR A 43 12.42 -0.03 8.65
N ASP A 44 12.87 -0.86 7.72
CA ASP A 44 12.32 -0.92 6.36
C ASP A 44 10.83 -1.29 6.38
N ALA A 45 10.43 -2.26 7.24
CA ALA A 45 9.03 -2.59 7.44
C ALA A 45 8.21 -1.40 7.98
N LYS A 46 8.74 -0.65 8.96
CA LYS A 46 8.10 0.56 9.49
C LYS A 46 7.97 1.65 8.41
N ILE A 47 9.00 1.85 7.59
CA ILE A 47 8.99 2.79 6.48
C ILE A 47 7.92 2.39 5.46
N ALA A 48 7.81 1.11 5.10
CA ALA A 48 6.80 0.64 4.16
C ALA A 48 5.36 0.90 4.64
N VAL A 49 5.08 0.70 5.94
CA VAL A 49 3.79 1.03 6.55
C VAL A 49 3.47 2.52 6.42
N ILE A 50 4.44 3.39 6.72
CA ILE A 50 4.28 4.85 6.60
C ILE A 50 4.07 5.26 5.13
N GLN A 51 4.84 4.70 4.20
CA GLN A 51 4.68 4.97 2.77
C GLN A 51 3.29 4.58 2.27
N LYS A 52 2.75 3.43 2.71
CA LYS A 52 1.38 3.00 2.39
C LYS A 52 0.34 3.99 2.92
N ARG A 53 0.53 4.52 4.14
CA ARG A 53 -0.35 5.55 4.72
C ARG A 53 -0.28 6.86 3.91
N ILE A 54 0.91 7.29 3.51
CA ILE A 54 1.11 8.47 2.65
C ILE A 54 0.40 8.29 1.30
N ALA A 55 0.56 7.12 0.66
CA ALA A 55 -0.10 6.82 -0.61
C ALA A 55 -1.64 6.87 -0.48
N GLY A 56 -2.20 6.30 0.60
CA GLY A 56 -3.63 6.38 0.88
C GLY A 56 -4.13 7.82 1.07
N LEU A 57 -3.37 8.64 1.80
CA LEU A 57 -3.69 10.07 1.98
C LEU A 57 -3.61 10.86 0.67
N ARG A 58 -2.60 10.59 -0.16
CA ARG A 58 -2.47 11.19 -1.51
C ARG A 58 -3.66 10.82 -2.40
N GLY A 59 -4.10 9.56 -2.36
CA GLY A 59 -5.30 9.09 -3.06
C GLY A 59 -6.55 9.84 -2.62
N LYS A 60 -6.79 9.95 -1.30
CA LYS A 60 -7.91 10.72 -0.74
C LYS A 60 -7.87 12.19 -1.14
N LYS A 61 -6.69 12.83 -1.07
CA LYS A 61 -6.51 14.22 -1.50
C LYS A 61 -6.88 14.39 -2.98
N LYS A 62 -6.44 13.48 -3.85
CA LYS A 62 -6.77 13.49 -5.28
C LYS A 62 -8.27 13.33 -5.53
N SER A 63 -8.94 12.40 -4.84
CA SER A 63 -10.39 12.22 -4.98
C SER A 63 -11.21 13.41 -4.50
N LEU A 64 -10.73 14.12 -3.48
CA LEU A 64 -11.38 15.33 -2.99
C LEU A 64 -11.22 16.51 -3.96
N LEU A 65 -10.02 16.69 -4.53
CA LEU A 65 -9.75 17.77 -5.48
C LEU A 65 -10.38 17.51 -6.86
N SER A 66 -10.58 16.25 -7.21
CA SER A 66 -11.22 15.83 -8.46
C SER A 66 -12.49 15.03 -8.16
N PRO A 67 -13.56 15.68 -7.67
CA PRO A 67 -14.79 14.99 -7.35
C PRO A 67 -15.35 14.32 -8.61
N LYS A 68 -15.81 13.07 -8.46
CA LYS A 68 -16.44 12.32 -9.55
C LYS A 68 -17.61 13.14 -10.10
N LYS A 69 -17.59 13.46 -11.39
CA LYS A 69 -18.73 14.08 -12.06
C LYS A 69 -19.95 13.18 -11.86
N LYS A 70 -20.92 13.65 -11.05
CA LYS A 70 -22.19 12.96 -10.87
C LYS A 70 -22.96 13.05 -12.18
N LYS A 71 -23.63 11.95 -12.58
CA LYS A 71 -24.63 12.06 -13.65
C LYS A 71 -25.67 13.08 -13.17
N PRO A 72 -26.08 14.04 -14.02
CA PRO A 72 -27.16 14.94 -13.65
C PRO A 72 -28.40 14.11 -13.31
N HIS A 73 -29.16 14.57 -12.32
CA HIS A 73 -30.48 14.00 -12.08
C HIS A 73 -31.34 14.24 -13.32
N LYS A 74 -32.06 13.21 -13.75
CA LYS A 74 -33.06 13.39 -14.79
C LYS A 74 -34.16 14.30 -14.26
N SER A 75 -34.57 15.27 -15.06
CA SER A 75 -35.72 16.09 -14.70
C SER A 75 -37.00 15.24 -14.71
N LYS A 76 -38.05 15.65 -13.99
CA LYS A 76 -39.36 14.97 -14.04
C LYS A 76 -39.87 14.83 -15.49
N ALA A 77 -39.65 15.85 -16.31
CA ALA A 77 -40.02 15.82 -17.74
C ALA A 77 -39.25 14.76 -18.52
N GLU A 78 -37.95 14.57 -18.27
CA GLU A 78 -37.14 13.52 -18.90
C GLU A 78 -37.58 12.12 -18.46
N GLN A 79 -37.90 11.95 -17.18
CA GLN A 79 -38.42 10.69 -16.65
C GLN A 79 -39.75 10.32 -17.31
N ILE A 80 -40.66 11.29 -17.45
CA ILE A 80 -41.94 11.10 -18.14
C ILE A 80 -41.70 10.73 -19.61
N LYS A 81 -40.79 11.42 -20.31
CA LYS A 81 -40.45 11.11 -21.71
C LYS A 81 -39.89 9.70 -21.88
N GLU A 82 -39.01 9.26 -20.99
CA GLU A 82 -38.47 7.89 -21.02
C GLU A 82 -39.53 6.83 -20.71
N LEU A 83 -40.43 7.12 -19.77
CA LEU A 83 -41.52 6.22 -19.42
C LEU A 83 -42.45 6.00 -20.63
N VAL A 84 -42.88 7.09 -21.29
CA VAL A 84 -43.70 7.03 -22.50
C VAL A 84 -42.97 6.31 -23.63
N ARG A 85 -41.68 6.61 -23.87
CA ARG A 85 -40.86 5.90 -24.85
C ARG A 85 -40.73 4.41 -24.54
N SER A 86 -40.65 4.02 -23.28
CA SER A 86 -40.55 2.62 -22.87
C SER A 86 -41.88 1.89 -23.11
N ALA A 87 -43.01 2.54 -22.82
CA ALA A 87 -44.33 2.00 -23.13
C ALA A 87 -44.52 1.79 -24.66
N GLN A 88 -44.11 2.76 -25.47
CA GLN A 88 -44.11 2.62 -26.94
C GLN A 88 -43.22 1.47 -27.42
N LYS A 89 -42.00 1.35 -26.86
CA LYS A 89 -41.08 0.23 -27.18
C LYS A 89 -41.62 -1.14 -26.78
N SER A 90 -42.45 -1.20 -25.74
CA SER A 90 -43.17 -2.42 -25.36
C SER A 90 -44.38 -2.74 -26.25
N GLY A 91 -44.63 -1.92 -27.28
CA GLY A 91 -45.70 -2.14 -28.25
C GLY A 91 -47.04 -1.50 -27.88
N MET A 92 -47.12 -0.71 -26.79
CA MET A 92 -48.35 0.02 -26.46
C MET A 92 -48.55 1.20 -27.41
N LYS A 93 -49.79 1.36 -27.89
CA LYS A 93 -50.17 2.48 -28.74
C LYS A 93 -50.34 3.77 -27.92
N LEU A 94 -50.26 4.92 -28.58
CA LEU A 94 -50.41 6.24 -27.93
C LEU A 94 -51.78 6.38 -27.24
N GLU A 95 -52.85 5.91 -27.87
CA GLU A 95 -54.22 5.87 -27.34
C GLU A 95 -54.26 5.06 -26.04
N GLU A 96 -53.76 3.83 -26.06
CA GLU A 96 -53.73 2.94 -24.90
C GLU A 96 -52.89 3.49 -23.74
N ILE A 97 -51.84 4.27 -24.03
CA ILE A 97 -51.03 4.95 -23.01
C ILE A 97 -51.81 6.13 -22.41
N ALA A 98 -52.50 6.91 -23.24
CA ALA A 98 -53.32 8.04 -22.81
C ALA A 98 -54.49 7.57 -21.94
N ASP A 99 -55.20 6.52 -22.34
CA ASP A 99 -56.30 5.90 -21.59
C ASP A 99 -55.84 5.44 -20.19
N LYS A 100 -54.68 4.76 -20.12
CA LYS A 100 -54.09 4.30 -18.86
C LYS A 100 -53.61 5.44 -17.96
N LEU A 101 -53.24 6.59 -18.54
CA LEU A 101 -52.86 7.79 -17.81
C LEU A 101 -54.07 8.69 -17.49
N GLY A 102 -55.27 8.34 -17.96
CA GLY A 102 -56.49 9.14 -17.79
C GLY A 102 -56.42 10.48 -18.53
N MET A 103 -55.75 10.51 -19.68
CA MET A 103 -55.58 11.70 -20.51
C MET A 103 -56.35 11.57 -21.82
N GLU A 104 -57.12 12.59 -22.18
CA GLU A 104 -57.71 12.71 -23.52
C GLU A 104 -56.63 13.24 -24.49
N LEU A 105 -56.45 12.58 -25.62
CA LEU A 105 -55.57 13.09 -26.67
C LEU A 105 -56.25 14.32 -27.30
N SER A 106 -55.68 15.51 -27.13
CA SER A 106 -56.13 16.66 -27.91
C SER A 106 -55.74 16.43 -29.37
N ALA A 107 -56.75 16.45 -30.25
CA ALA A 107 -56.59 16.30 -31.69
C ALA A 107 -55.60 17.32 -32.30
#